data_AF-A0A091FG55-F1
#
_entry.id   AF-A0A091FG55-F1
#
_cell.length_a   1.000
_cell.length_b   1.000
_cell.length_c   1.000
_cell.angle_alpha   90.00
_cell.angle_beta   90.00
_cell.angle_gamma   90.00
#
_symmetry.space_group_name_H-M   'P 1'
#
loop_
_entity.id
_entity.type
_entity.pdbx_description
1 polymer ?
#
loop_
_entity_poly.entity_id
_entity_poly.type
_entity_poly.pdbx_seq_one_letter_code
_entity_poly.pdbx_strand_id
1 'polypeptide(L)'
;MGKKKSTKLYRYRSMNSENLSRIFTHCELYFAKPKEFNDPFDCQPPFSINNYSENDLREHFENAYKSECPEICDAKRKAIIEKRIEAISNNKYLFKLEIIDPFIKRY
;
A
#
# COMPACT_ATOMS: atom_id res chain seq x y z
N MET A 1 24.16 -27.19 -4.31
CA MET A 1 24.23 -26.14 -5.37
C MET A 1 23.13 -25.12 -5.12
N GLY A 2 23.49 -23.89 -4.73
CA GLY A 2 22.50 -22.82 -4.47
C GLY A 2 21.92 -22.28 -5.78
N LYS A 3 20.59 -22.16 -5.89
CA LYS A 3 19.92 -21.61 -7.07
C LYS A 3 20.28 -20.12 -7.23
N LYS A 4 20.81 -19.76 -8.40
CA LYS A 4 21.17 -18.37 -8.75
C LYS A 4 19.89 -17.57 -8.98
N LYS A 5 19.69 -16.48 -8.23
CA LYS A 5 18.52 -15.59 -8.37
C LYS A 5 18.66 -14.81 -9.69
N SER A 6 17.65 -14.89 -10.56
CA SER A 6 17.56 -14.03 -11.75
C SER A 6 17.31 -12.59 -11.30
N THR A 7 18.10 -11.64 -11.81
CA THR A 7 17.98 -10.20 -11.51
C THR A 7 17.04 -9.47 -12.48
N LYS A 8 16.48 -10.17 -13.48
CA LYS A 8 15.66 -9.56 -14.52
C LYS A 8 14.29 -10.23 -14.61
N LEU A 9 13.25 -9.40 -14.69
CA LEU A 9 11.87 -9.80 -14.94
C LEU A 9 11.47 -9.30 -16.33
N TYR A 10 10.93 -10.19 -17.15
CA TYR A 10 10.43 -9.86 -18.48
C TYR A 10 8.93 -10.09 -18.54
N ARG A 11 8.18 -9.13 -19.09
CA ARG A 11 6.75 -9.26 -19.35
C ARG A 11 6.54 -9.50 -20.84
N TYR A 12 6.21 -10.73 -21.22
CA TYR A 12 5.88 -11.07 -22.60
C TYR A 12 4.49 -10.53 -22.96
N ARG A 13 4.36 -9.96 -24.15
CA ARG A 13 3.10 -9.43 -24.70
C ARG A 13 2.84 -10.07 -26.05
N SER A 14 1.57 -10.33 -26.34
CA SER A 14 1.17 -10.78 -27.66
C SER A 14 1.27 -9.62 -28.66
N MET A 15 1.88 -9.88 -29.83
CA MET A 15 1.96 -8.91 -30.92
C MET A 15 0.59 -8.58 -31.52
N ASN A 16 -0.42 -9.42 -31.29
CA ASN A 16 -1.76 -9.23 -31.84
C ASN A 16 -2.60 -8.19 -31.08
N SER A 17 -2.05 -7.53 -30.04
CA SER A 17 -2.78 -6.44 -29.39
C SER A 17 -2.66 -5.16 -30.22
N GLU A 18 -3.80 -4.61 -30.62
CA GLU A 18 -3.88 -3.35 -31.39
C GLU A 18 -3.07 -2.23 -30.72
N ASN A 19 -3.20 -2.07 -29.41
CA ASN A 19 -2.47 -1.06 -28.64
C ASN A 19 -0.95 -1.19 -28.78
N LEU A 20 -0.40 -2.41 -28.82
CA LEU A 20 1.03 -2.63 -29.00
C LEU A 20 1.47 -2.31 -30.43
N SER A 21 0.67 -2.66 -31.42
CA SER A 21 0.95 -2.32 -32.83
C SER A 21 1.03 -0.81 -33.04
N ARG A 22 0.10 -0.06 -32.43
CA ARG A 22 0.02 1.41 -32.55
C ARG A 22 1.23 2.15 -32.00
N ILE A 23 1.91 1.59 -30.99
CA ILE A 23 3.18 2.13 -30.48
C ILE A 23 4.23 2.22 -31.59
N PHE A 24 4.36 1.17 -32.41
CA PHE A 24 5.40 1.10 -33.44
C PHE A 24 4.99 1.72 -34.78
N THR A 25 3.69 1.68 -35.09
CA THR A 25 3.16 2.13 -36.39
C THR A 25 2.69 3.58 -36.38
N HIS A 26 2.24 4.09 -35.24
CA HIS A 26 1.64 5.41 -35.10
C HIS A 26 2.31 6.28 -34.02
N CYS A 27 3.31 5.75 -33.31
CA CYS A 27 3.98 6.43 -32.19
C CYS A 27 3.00 6.85 -31.07
N GLU A 28 1.94 6.08 -30.85
CA GLU A 28 0.92 6.37 -29.85
C GLU A 28 1.11 5.54 -28.58
N LEU A 29 0.91 6.17 -27.42
CA LEU A 29 0.95 5.53 -26.10
C LEU A 29 -0.40 5.71 -25.40
N TYR A 30 -0.97 4.60 -24.93
CA TYR A 30 -2.25 4.59 -24.22
C TYR A 30 -2.02 4.28 -22.74
N PHE A 31 -2.50 5.17 -21.88
CA PHE A 31 -2.50 4.98 -20.43
C PHE A 31 -3.87 4.51 -19.97
N ALA A 32 -3.91 3.79 -18.85
CA ALA A 32 -5.16 3.52 -18.15
C ALA A 32 -5.80 4.86 -17.74
N LYS A 33 -7.13 4.91 -17.67
CA LYS A 33 -7.81 6.09 -17.10
C LYS A 33 -7.33 6.27 -15.66
N PRO A 34 -7.26 7.50 -15.12
CA PRO A 34 -6.83 7.72 -13.73
C PRO A 34 -7.58 6.86 -12.70
N LYS A 35 -8.88 6.62 -12.92
CA LYS A 35 -9.72 5.76 -12.06
C LYS A 35 -9.39 4.27 -12.13
N GLU A 36 -8.72 3.85 -13.20
CA GLU A 36 -8.28 2.48 -13.49
C GLU A 36 -6.75 2.34 -13.32
N PHE A 37 -6.09 3.40 -12.86
CA PHE A 37 -4.64 3.45 -12.67
C PHE A 37 -4.21 2.73 -11.38
N ASN A 38 -5.13 2.58 -10.42
CA ASN A 38 -4.93 1.73 -9.26
C ASN A 38 -4.98 0.28 -9.73
N ASP A 39 -3.80 -0.33 -9.82
CA ASP A 39 -3.67 -1.74 -10.13
C ASP A 39 -4.44 -2.53 -9.05
N PRO A 40 -5.38 -3.43 -9.37
CA PRO A 40 -5.94 -4.35 -8.37
C PRO A 40 -4.86 -5.24 -7.74
N PHE A 41 -3.66 -5.30 -8.34
CA PHE A 41 -2.42 -5.87 -7.83
C PHE A 41 -1.40 -4.82 -7.39
N ASP A 42 -1.76 -3.53 -7.25
CA ASP A 42 -1.02 -2.60 -6.41
C ASP A 42 -1.24 -3.09 -4.99
N CYS A 43 -0.46 -4.11 -4.66
CA CYS A 43 -0.62 -4.89 -3.46
C CYS A 43 -0.48 -3.91 -2.31
N GLN A 44 -1.58 -3.64 -1.63
CA GLN A 44 -1.55 -3.33 -0.21
C GLN A 44 -1.33 -4.68 0.46
N PRO A 45 -0.07 -5.14 0.66
CA PRO A 45 0.15 -6.42 1.30
C PRO A 45 -0.61 -6.39 2.62
N PRO A 46 -1.47 -7.38 2.90
CA PRO A 46 -2.17 -7.42 4.17
C PRO A 46 -1.11 -7.44 5.27
N PHE A 47 -1.11 -6.39 6.09
CA PHE A 47 -0.21 -6.35 7.24
C PHE A 47 -0.77 -7.25 8.33
N SER A 48 0.03 -8.19 8.82
CA SER A 48 -0.36 -9.09 9.90
C SER A 48 0.21 -8.58 11.21
N ILE A 49 -0.68 -8.13 12.11
CA ILE A 49 -0.31 -7.57 13.42
C ILE A 49 0.22 -8.65 14.38
N ASN A 50 -0.11 -9.92 14.14
CA ASN A 50 0.19 -11.03 15.06
C ASN A 50 1.68 -11.21 15.41
N ASN A 51 2.60 -10.67 14.62
CA ASN A 51 4.04 -10.81 14.81
C ASN A 51 4.73 -9.51 15.24
N TYR A 52 3.98 -8.44 15.51
CA TYR A 52 4.53 -7.13 15.88
C TYR A 52 4.42 -6.92 17.38
N SER A 53 5.48 -6.39 17.99
CA SER A 53 5.40 -5.86 19.35
C SER A 53 4.63 -4.53 19.35
N GLU A 54 4.15 -4.11 20.52
CA GLU A 54 3.53 -2.78 20.66
C GLU A 54 4.48 -1.64 20.23
N ASN A 55 5.79 -1.83 20.42
CA ASN A 55 6.79 -0.87 19.98
C ASN A 55 6.87 -0.80 18.45
N ASP A 56 6.83 -1.94 17.77
CA ASP A 56 6.84 -1.98 16.31
C ASP A 56 5.56 -1.33 15.74
N LEU A 57 4.41 -1.55 16.39
CA LEU A 57 3.15 -0.90 16.03
C LEU A 57 3.24 0.62 16.24
N ARG A 58 3.80 1.06 17.36
CA ARG A 58 3.98 2.48 17.67
C ARG A 58 4.86 3.16 16.63
N GLU A 59 6.01 2.57 16.32
CA GLU A 59 6.92 3.10 15.29
C GLU A 59 6.24 3.16 13.91
N HIS A 60 5.53 2.09 13.53
CA HIS A 60 4.79 2.04 12.28
C HIS A 60 3.76 3.17 12.17
N PHE A 61 2.90 3.33 13.19
CA PHE A 61 1.90 4.40 13.17
C PHE A 61 2.53 5.79 13.26
N GLU A 62 3.61 5.98 14.03
CA GLU A 62 4.31 7.26 14.08
C GLU A 62 4.83 7.68 12.71
N ASN A 63 5.45 6.75 11.97
CA ASN A 63 5.97 7.02 10.63
C ASN A 63 4.84 7.34 9.65
N ALA A 64 3.76 6.57 9.69
CA ALA A 64 2.58 6.81 8.85
C ALA A 64 2.00 8.21 9.08
N TYR A 65 1.67 8.56 10.34
CA TYR A 65 1.08 9.86 10.66
C TYR A 65 2.02 11.04 10.38
N LYS A 66 3.34 10.88 10.57
CA LYS A 66 4.31 11.94 10.19
C LYS A 66 4.32 12.19 8.68
N SER A 67 4.19 11.14 7.88
CA SER A 67 4.23 11.25 6.42
C SER A 67 2.90 11.69 5.81
N GLU A 68 1.78 11.20 6.32
CA GLU A 68 0.46 11.38 5.72
C GLU A 68 -0.33 12.54 6.35
N CYS A 69 -0.03 12.91 7.59
CA CYS A 69 -0.75 13.93 8.36
C CYS A 69 0.20 14.84 9.16
N PRO A 70 1.14 15.55 8.51
CA PRO A 70 2.13 16.38 9.18
C PRO A 70 1.52 17.53 9.99
N GLU A 71 0.27 17.90 9.73
CA GLU A 71 -0.47 18.93 10.45
C GLU A 71 -0.94 18.52 11.86
N ILE A 72 -0.94 17.22 12.17
CA ILE A 72 -1.35 16.74 13.49
C ILE A 72 -0.22 16.97 14.49
N CYS A 73 -0.50 17.78 15.52
CA CYS A 73 0.46 18.03 16.59
C CYS A 73 0.82 16.74 17.35
N ASP A 74 2.05 16.70 17.86
CA ASP A 74 2.65 15.51 18.47
C ASP A 74 1.81 14.89 19.59
N ALA A 75 1.24 15.72 20.47
CA ALA A 75 0.41 15.26 21.58
C ALA A 75 -0.85 14.54 21.10
N LYS A 76 -1.51 15.09 20.07
CA LYS A 76 -2.72 14.49 19.48
C LYS A 76 -2.38 13.21 18.73
N ARG A 77 -1.26 13.20 17.99
CA ARG A 77 -0.76 12.03 17.27
C ARG A 77 -0.49 10.85 18.23
N LYS A 78 0.25 11.09 19.32
CA LYS A 78 0.52 10.07 20.35
C LYS A 78 -0.77 9.50 20.94
N ALA A 79 -1.73 10.36 21.30
CA ALA A 79 -3.00 9.91 21.87
C ALA A 79 -3.82 9.03 20.90
N ILE A 80 -3.76 9.30 19.59
CA ILE A 80 -4.42 8.47 18.56
C ILE A 80 -3.73 7.11 18.45
N ILE A 81 -2.40 7.09 18.43
CA ILE A 81 -1.61 5.86 18.30
C ILE A 81 -1.85 4.93 19.49
N GLU A 82 -1.80 5.44 20.73
CA GLU A 82 -2.02 4.61 21.92
C GLU A 82 -3.41 3.99 21.93
N LYS A 83 -4.46 4.77 21.62
CA LYS A 83 -5.83 4.23 21.48
C LYS A 83 -5.92 3.12 20.43
N ARG A 84 -5.12 3.21 19.36
CA ARG A 84 -5.10 2.23 18.27
C ARG A 84 -4.40 0.94 18.69
N ILE A 85 -3.26 1.06 19.36
CA ILE A 85 -2.53 -0.09 19.92
C ILE A 85 -3.42 -0.81 20.94
N GLU A 86 -4.07 -0.06 21.84
CA GLU A 86 -5.00 -0.63 22.82
C GLU A 86 -6.16 -1.37 22.14
N ALA A 87 -6.77 -0.79 21.11
CA ALA A 87 -7.85 -1.43 20.35
C ALA A 87 -7.41 -2.73 19.65
N ILE A 88 -6.18 -2.74 19.12
CA ILE A 88 -5.57 -3.91 18.48
C ILE A 88 -5.28 -5.01 19.52
N SER A 89 -4.67 -4.65 20.65
CA SER A 89 -4.37 -5.58 21.74
C SER A 89 -5.63 -6.19 22.33
N ASN A 90 -6.71 -5.41 22.44
CA ASN A 90 -7.99 -5.85 22.97
C ASN A 90 -8.84 -6.65 21.97
N ASN A 91 -8.61 -6.50 20.66
CA ASN A 91 -9.44 -7.12 19.63
C ASN A 91 -8.60 -7.98 18.68
N LYS A 92 -8.34 -9.22 19.13
CA LYS A 92 -7.52 -10.25 18.47
C LYS A 92 -7.98 -10.66 17.05
N TYR A 93 -9.13 -10.16 16.56
CA TYR A 93 -9.76 -10.60 15.30
C TYR A 93 -10.27 -9.48 14.37
N LEU A 94 -9.85 -8.23 14.54
CA LEU A 94 -10.25 -7.13 13.64
C LEU A 94 -9.49 -7.13 12.29
N PHE A 95 -9.65 -8.21 11.52
CA PHE A 95 -9.18 -8.33 10.12
C PHE A 95 -10.12 -7.66 9.09
N LYS A 96 -11.12 -6.90 9.54
CA LYS A 96 -11.97 -6.06 8.69
C LYS A 96 -12.09 -4.66 9.30
N LEU A 97 -10.98 -3.96 9.39
CA LEU A 97 -11.05 -2.52 9.55
C LEU A 97 -11.25 -1.87 8.19
N GLU A 98 -12.52 -1.88 7.77
CA GLU A 98 -13.16 -0.71 7.19
C GLU A 98 -13.27 0.44 8.23
N ILE A 99 -12.31 0.57 9.17
CA ILE A 99 -12.05 1.88 9.77
C ILE A 99 -11.24 2.62 8.71
N ILE A 100 -12.01 3.19 7.79
CA ILE A 100 -11.65 4.38 7.04
C ILE A 100 -11.02 5.32 8.06
N ASP A 101 -9.70 5.45 8.02
CA ASP A 101 -9.07 6.58 8.66
C ASP A 101 -9.46 7.79 7.80
N PRO A 102 -10.29 8.74 8.29
CA PRO A 102 -10.65 9.89 7.49
C PRO A 102 -9.43 10.77 7.17
N PHE A 103 -8.29 10.52 7.82
CA PHE A 103 -7.04 11.25 7.62
C PHE A 103 -6.11 10.63 6.57
N ILE A 104 -6.24 9.33 6.29
CA ILE A 104 -5.51 8.70 5.20
C ILE A 104 -6.37 8.88 3.94
N LYS A 105 -6.18 10.02 3.26
CA LYS A 105 -6.79 10.25 1.95
C LYS A 105 -6.34 9.16 0.99
N ARG A 106 -7.21 8.16 0.79
CA ARG A 106 -7.13 7.18 -0.28
C ARG A 106 -7.37 7.91 -1.61
N TYR A 107 -6.29 8.17 -2.35
CA TYR A 107 -6.36 8.51 -3.78
C TYR A 107 -6.22 7.24 -4.60
#